data_AF-A0A1F8S4N1-F1
#
_entry.id   AF-A0A1F8S4N1-F1
#
_cell.length_a   1.000
_cell.length_b   1.000
_cell.length_c   1.000
_cell.angle_alpha   90.00
_cell.angle_beta   90.00
_cell.angle_gamma   90.00
#
_symmetry.space_group_name_H-M   'P 1'
#
loop_
_entity.id
_entity.type
_entity.pdbx_description
1 polymer ?
#
loop_
_entity_poly.entity_id
_entity_poly.type
_entity_poly.pdbx_seq_one_letter_code
_entity_poly.pdbx_strand_id
1 'polypeptide(L)'
;MPWISDRLRAPDGCPWDREQTHESLRNHLLEEAYEVYDALADGATPALAGELGDLLLQVVLHAQLAAEAGVFDLTDVWAAIATKIVRRHPHVFGESEARTAADVNRQWERIKAAERAVAADETGAEAPNSALDGISRSLPALAASQEMQERAANLGYDWPSIDGVLDKVREEVGELVEADDDNERAEELGDLLFVLVNVGRKTGIEVEAALRAANEKFRRRFRHVELAAAARGVALRDLSFEELDALWDAAKADERREATA
;
A
#
# COMPACT_ATOMS: atom_id res chain seq x y z
N MET A 1 12.21 -22.50 -2.23
CA MET A 1 12.84 -23.38 -3.25
C MET A 1 14.30 -22.98 -3.46
N PRO A 2 15.19 -23.14 -2.45
CA PRO A 2 16.55 -22.59 -2.54
C PRO A 2 17.35 -23.17 -3.72
N TRP A 3 17.22 -24.47 -3.97
CA TRP A 3 17.93 -25.18 -5.03
C TRP A 3 17.62 -24.69 -6.45
N ILE A 4 16.41 -24.14 -6.69
CA ILE A 4 16.03 -23.62 -8.02
C ILE A 4 16.76 -22.30 -8.27
N SER A 5 16.68 -21.38 -7.31
CA SER A 5 17.36 -20.09 -7.39
C SER A 5 18.88 -20.27 -7.52
N ASP A 6 19.45 -21.17 -6.73
CA ASP A 6 20.86 -21.55 -6.80
C ASP A 6 21.24 -22.11 -8.19
N ARG A 7 20.41 -23.00 -8.76
CA ARG A 7 20.65 -23.54 -10.10
C ARG A 7 20.56 -22.49 -11.19
N LEU A 8 19.60 -21.57 -11.09
CA LEU A 8 19.40 -20.46 -12.04
C LEU A 8 20.58 -19.50 -12.02
N ARG A 9 21.18 -19.28 -10.85
CA ARG A 9 22.31 -18.34 -10.66
C ARG A 9 23.70 -18.99 -10.72
N ALA A 10 23.78 -20.31 -10.88
CA ALA A 10 25.02 -21.03 -11.12
C ALA A 10 25.77 -20.49 -12.36
N PRO A 11 27.10 -20.68 -12.50
CA PRO A 11 27.87 -20.14 -13.63
C PRO A 11 27.36 -20.52 -15.03
N ASP A 12 26.74 -21.70 -15.16
CA ASP A 12 26.10 -22.22 -16.37
C ASP A 12 24.57 -22.06 -16.38
N GLY A 13 24.04 -21.28 -15.43
CA GLY A 13 22.62 -20.98 -15.25
C GLY A 13 22.11 -19.89 -16.20
N CYS A 14 20.96 -19.31 -15.86
CA CYS A 14 20.31 -18.28 -16.64
C CYS A 14 21.11 -16.96 -16.56
N PRO A 15 21.53 -16.37 -17.69
CA PRO A 15 22.28 -15.11 -17.68
C PRO A 15 21.52 -13.96 -17.02
N TRP A 16 20.21 -13.87 -17.24
CA TRP A 16 19.37 -12.83 -16.64
C TRP A 16 19.33 -12.95 -15.13
N ASP A 17 19.07 -14.17 -14.60
CA ASP A 17 19.02 -14.40 -13.16
C ASP A 17 20.35 -14.08 -12.50
N ARG A 18 21.48 -14.43 -13.12
CA ARG A 18 22.84 -14.16 -12.60
C ARG A 18 23.17 -12.68 -12.49
N GLU A 19 22.67 -11.86 -13.41
CA GLU A 19 22.93 -10.42 -13.44
C GLU A 19 22.11 -9.64 -12.40
N GLN A 20 21.08 -10.25 -11.80
CA GLN A 20 20.23 -9.57 -10.82
C GLN A 20 20.96 -9.24 -9.52
N THR A 21 20.60 -8.10 -8.93
CA THR A 21 21.00 -7.63 -7.60
C THR A 21 19.78 -7.32 -6.76
N HIS A 22 19.98 -6.99 -5.47
CA HIS A 22 18.88 -6.52 -4.63
C HIS A 22 18.21 -5.26 -5.20
N GLU A 23 18.97 -4.37 -5.82
CA GLU A 23 18.48 -3.13 -6.43
C GLU A 23 17.65 -3.39 -7.69
N SER A 24 18.11 -4.26 -8.59
CA SER A 24 17.39 -4.52 -9.85
C SER A 24 16.06 -5.24 -9.64
N LEU A 25 15.95 -6.03 -8.55
CA LEU A 25 14.73 -6.77 -8.21
C LEU A 25 13.68 -5.95 -7.45
N ARG A 26 13.99 -4.72 -6.98
CA ARG A 26 13.04 -3.92 -6.17
C ARG A 26 11.72 -3.63 -6.89
N ASN A 27 11.79 -3.31 -8.17
CA ASN A 27 10.60 -3.00 -8.96
C ASN A 27 9.75 -4.25 -9.18
N HIS A 28 10.38 -5.37 -9.53
CA HIS A 28 9.71 -6.66 -9.68
C HIS A 28 8.97 -7.04 -8.39
N LEU A 29 9.61 -6.91 -7.21
CA LEU A 29 8.94 -7.15 -5.93
C LEU A 29 7.66 -6.32 -5.74
N LEU A 30 7.69 -5.06 -6.16
CA LEU A 30 6.52 -4.18 -6.07
C LEU A 30 5.44 -4.55 -7.09
N GLU A 31 5.83 -4.93 -8.30
CA GLU A 31 4.96 -5.42 -9.36
C GLU A 31 4.22 -6.69 -8.89
N GLU A 32 4.95 -7.73 -8.43
CA GLU A 32 4.33 -8.96 -7.91
C GLU A 32 3.39 -8.70 -6.72
N ALA A 33 3.73 -7.74 -5.85
CA ALA A 33 2.85 -7.36 -4.75
C ALA A 33 1.55 -6.72 -5.24
N TYR A 34 1.59 -5.98 -6.36
CA TYR A 34 0.40 -5.45 -6.99
C TYR A 34 -0.40 -6.49 -7.77
N GLU A 35 0.26 -7.45 -8.43
CA GLU A 35 -0.43 -8.55 -9.11
C GLU A 35 -1.17 -9.44 -8.09
N VAL A 36 -0.55 -9.74 -6.95
CA VAL A 36 -1.24 -10.38 -5.81
C VAL A 36 -2.43 -9.54 -5.35
N TYR A 37 -2.25 -8.24 -5.18
CA TYR A 37 -3.33 -7.33 -4.75
C TYR A 37 -4.51 -7.35 -5.72
N ASP A 38 -4.24 -7.32 -7.03
CA ASP A 38 -5.26 -7.37 -8.07
C ASP A 38 -5.96 -8.74 -8.10
N ALA A 39 -5.21 -9.83 -7.97
CA ALA A 39 -5.77 -11.19 -7.93
C ALA A 39 -6.66 -11.44 -6.70
N LEU A 40 -6.45 -10.73 -5.58
CA LEU A 40 -7.32 -10.81 -4.40
C LEU A 40 -8.75 -10.32 -4.68
N ALA A 41 -8.95 -9.44 -5.69
CA ALA A 41 -10.27 -8.93 -6.05
C ALA A 41 -11.23 -10.05 -6.52
N ASP A 42 -10.69 -11.09 -7.15
CA ASP A 42 -11.45 -12.25 -7.63
C ASP A 42 -11.60 -13.36 -6.58
N GLY A 43 -11.02 -13.18 -5.39
CA GLY A 43 -11.04 -14.13 -4.29
C GLY A 43 -10.06 -15.30 -4.45
N ALA A 44 -10.37 -16.43 -3.80
CA ALA A 44 -9.47 -17.59 -3.75
C ALA A 44 -9.47 -18.40 -5.06
N THR A 45 -8.81 -17.87 -6.09
CA THR A 45 -8.70 -18.47 -7.42
C THR A 45 -7.34 -19.16 -7.62
N PRO A 46 -7.20 -20.04 -8.65
CA PRO A 46 -5.89 -20.55 -9.05
C PRO A 46 -4.90 -19.46 -9.48
N ALA A 47 -5.40 -18.32 -10.00
CA ALA A 47 -4.56 -17.18 -10.36
C ALA A 47 -3.88 -16.59 -9.12
N LEU A 48 -4.63 -16.38 -8.02
CA LEU A 48 -4.06 -15.93 -6.75
C LEU A 48 -2.92 -16.84 -6.25
N ALA A 49 -3.02 -18.15 -6.45
CA ALA A 49 -1.94 -19.07 -6.08
C ALA A 49 -0.68 -18.90 -6.96
N GLY A 50 -0.85 -18.53 -8.23
CA GLY A 50 0.23 -18.15 -9.14
C GLY A 50 0.94 -16.89 -8.65
N GLU A 51 0.20 -15.80 -8.47
CA GLU A 51 0.76 -14.51 -8.04
C GLU A 51 1.43 -14.59 -6.66
N LEU A 52 0.84 -15.34 -5.72
CA LEU A 52 1.47 -15.61 -4.42
C LEU A 52 2.80 -16.38 -4.56
N GLY A 53 2.89 -17.25 -5.58
CA GLY A 53 4.10 -17.97 -5.95
C GLY A 53 5.18 -17.04 -6.50
N ASP A 54 4.81 -16.09 -7.34
CA ASP A 54 5.74 -15.13 -7.93
C ASP A 54 6.22 -14.11 -6.89
N LEU A 55 5.35 -13.63 -6.00
CA LEU A 55 5.75 -12.85 -4.83
C LEU A 55 6.69 -13.64 -3.91
N LEU A 56 6.43 -14.94 -3.70
CA LEU A 56 7.33 -15.81 -2.93
C LEU A 56 8.68 -16.01 -3.63
N LEU A 57 8.70 -16.06 -4.96
CA LEU A 57 9.93 -16.16 -5.74
C LEU A 57 10.83 -14.95 -5.49
N GLN A 58 10.27 -13.74 -5.40
CA GLN A 58 11.04 -12.53 -5.06
C GLN A 58 11.73 -12.65 -3.70
N VAL A 59 11.05 -13.20 -2.68
CA VAL A 59 11.64 -13.48 -1.36
C VAL A 59 12.79 -14.49 -1.49
N VAL A 60 12.61 -15.54 -2.28
CA VAL A 60 13.64 -16.58 -2.51
C VAL A 60 14.85 -16.01 -3.25
N LEU A 61 14.67 -15.14 -4.25
CA LEU A 61 15.77 -14.50 -4.99
C LEU A 61 16.60 -13.59 -4.09
N HIS A 62 15.97 -12.76 -3.25
CA HIS A 62 16.68 -11.94 -2.29
C HIS A 62 17.43 -12.77 -1.23
N ALA A 63 16.82 -13.86 -0.74
CA ALA A 63 17.50 -14.76 0.19
C ALA A 63 18.70 -15.47 -0.46
N GLN A 64 18.61 -15.83 -1.74
CA GLN A 64 19.73 -16.43 -2.48
C GLN A 64 20.89 -15.43 -2.65
N LEU A 65 20.59 -14.18 -3.02
CA LEU A 65 21.61 -13.12 -3.12
C LEU A 65 22.32 -12.87 -1.78
N ALA A 66 21.58 -12.86 -0.68
CA ALA A 66 22.15 -12.72 0.66
C ALA A 66 23.00 -13.94 1.07
N ALA A 67 22.60 -15.15 0.65
CA ALA A 67 23.33 -16.37 0.91
C ALA A 67 24.66 -16.41 0.13
N GLU A 68 24.65 -15.97 -1.14
CA GLU A 68 25.85 -15.78 -1.96
C GLU A 68 26.83 -14.77 -1.33
N ALA A 69 26.31 -13.76 -0.64
CA ALA A 69 27.10 -12.79 0.13
C ALA A 69 27.51 -13.27 1.53
N GLY A 70 27.04 -14.45 1.97
CA GLY A 70 27.31 -15.01 3.30
C GLY A 70 26.67 -14.24 4.46
N VAL A 71 25.57 -13.52 4.22
CA VAL A 71 24.92 -12.65 5.22
C VAL A 71 23.77 -13.37 5.93
N PHE A 72 22.84 -13.94 5.16
CA PHE A 72 21.72 -14.75 5.65
C PHE A 72 21.16 -15.60 4.52
N ASP A 73 20.39 -16.64 4.84
CA ASP A 73 19.69 -17.46 3.85
C ASP A 73 18.16 -17.52 4.08
N LEU A 74 17.47 -18.35 3.30
CA LEU A 74 16.02 -18.49 3.41
C LEU A 74 15.59 -19.08 4.78
N THR A 75 16.42 -19.92 5.40
CA THR A 75 16.19 -20.46 6.75
C THR A 75 16.16 -19.35 7.77
N ASP A 76 17.08 -18.39 7.69
CA ASP A 76 17.12 -17.22 8.57
C ASP A 76 15.87 -16.35 8.41
N VAL A 77 15.38 -16.16 7.18
CA VAL A 77 14.13 -15.44 6.91
C VAL A 77 12.95 -16.12 7.62
N TRP A 78 12.81 -17.45 7.49
CA TRP A 78 11.76 -18.22 8.18
C TRP A 78 11.87 -18.13 9.70
N ALA A 79 13.08 -18.29 10.24
CA ALA A 79 13.33 -18.21 11.68
C ALA A 79 12.99 -16.82 12.23
N ALA A 80 13.35 -15.76 11.52
CA ALA A 80 13.08 -14.39 11.90
C ALA A 80 11.57 -14.09 11.97
N ILE A 81 10.80 -14.49 10.95
CA ILE A 81 9.34 -14.28 10.97
C ILE A 81 8.65 -15.18 12.00
N ALA A 82 9.05 -16.45 12.14
CA ALA A 82 8.46 -17.36 13.11
C ALA A 82 8.68 -16.85 14.55
N THR A 83 9.91 -16.47 14.89
CA THR A 83 10.24 -15.91 16.21
C THR A 83 9.45 -14.63 16.48
N LYS A 84 9.34 -13.74 15.49
CA LYS A 84 8.59 -12.49 15.59
C LYS A 84 7.10 -12.75 15.82
N ILE A 85 6.48 -13.66 15.07
CA ILE A 85 5.06 -13.99 15.19
C ILE A 85 4.76 -14.63 16.55
N VAL A 86 5.56 -15.60 16.99
CA VAL A 86 5.40 -16.23 18.32
C VAL A 86 5.49 -15.17 19.41
N ARG A 87 6.52 -14.32 19.38
CA ARG A 87 6.72 -13.24 20.36
C ARG A 87 5.57 -12.23 20.38
N ARG A 88 5.04 -11.85 19.22
CA ARG A 88 3.95 -10.85 19.11
C ARG A 88 2.56 -11.42 19.38
N HIS A 89 2.43 -12.74 19.51
CA HIS A 89 1.15 -13.40 19.85
C HIS A 89 1.24 -14.20 21.16
N PRO A 90 1.58 -13.57 22.29
CA PRO A 90 1.62 -14.26 23.58
C PRO A 90 0.22 -14.72 24.04
N HIS A 91 -0.85 -14.27 23.37
CA HIS A 91 -2.22 -14.74 23.59
C HIS A 91 -2.57 -16.02 22.80
N VAL A 92 -1.73 -16.40 21.84
CA VAL A 92 -1.83 -17.68 21.10
C VAL A 92 -0.78 -18.67 21.59
N PHE A 93 0.46 -18.21 21.79
CA PHE A 93 1.62 -19.07 22.07
C PHE A 93 2.17 -18.95 23.51
N GLY A 94 1.53 -18.15 24.37
CA GLY A 94 1.96 -17.91 25.74
C GLY A 94 0.78 -17.82 26.71
N GLU A 95 0.94 -17.03 27.77
CA GLU A 95 -0.02 -16.96 28.89
C GLU A 95 -0.87 -15.66 28.93
N SER A 96 -0.74 -14.77 27.94
CA SER A 96 -1.50 -13.51 27.96
C SER A 96 -2.95 -13.71 27.49
N GLU A 97 -3.87 -12.84 27.90
CA GLU A 97 -5.23 -12.82 27.35
C GLU A 97 -5.43 -11.64 26.40
N ALA A 98 -6.04 -11.90 25.25
CA ALA A 98 -6.60 -10.90 24.36
C ALA A 98 -7.94 -11.43 23.82
N ARG A 99 -9.04 -10.71 24.06
CA ARG A 99 -10.40 -11.20 23.74
C ARG A 99 -11.00 -10.51 22.53
N THR A 100 -10.42 -9.38 22.13
CA THR A 100 -10.87 -8.57 21.00
C THR A 100 -9.69 -8.18 20.12
N ALA A 101 -9.95 -7.84 18.86
CA ALA A 101 -8.92 -7.30 17.97
C ALA A 101 -8.26 -6.03 18.54
N ALA A 102 -9.03 -5.20 19.24
CA ALA A 102 -8.52 -4.02 19.93
C ALA A 102 -7.53 -4.37 21.07
N ASP A 103 -7.75 -5.46 21.79
CA ASP A 103 -6.80 -5.96 22.80
C ASP A 103 -5.49 -6.41 22.14
N VAL A 104 -5.59 -7.16 21.04
CA VAL A 104 -4.44 -7.64 20.26
C VAL A 104 -3.62 -6.47 19.74
N ASN A 105 -4.26 -5.46 19.14
CA ASN A 105 -3.57 -4.27 18.63
C ASN A 105 -2.82 -3.51 19.74
N ARG A 106 -3.46 -3.28 20.88
CA ARG A 106 -2.79 -2.65 22.04
C ARG A 106 -1.60 -3.47 22.53
N GLN A 107 -1.72 -4.80 22.54
CA GLN A 107 -0.64 -5.69 22.93
C GLN A 107 0.52 -5.64 21.92
N TRP A 108 0.23 -5.68 20.61
CA TRP A 108 1.23 -5.53 19.56
C TRP A 108 1.99 -4.22 19.68
N GLU A 109 1.33 -3.09 19.91
CA GLU A 109 2.00 -1.79 20.05
C GLU A 109 2.96 -1.76 21.24
N ARG A 110 2.59 -2.34 22.39
CA ARG A 110 3.49 -2.47 23.55
C ARG A 110 4.71 -3.34 23.22
N ILE A 111 4.50 -4.47 22.56
CA ILE A 111 5.59 -5.38 22.17
C ILE A 111 6.52 -4.71 21.15
N LYS A 112 5.97 -4.05 20.11
CA LYS A 112 6.75 -3.28 19.13
C LYS A 112 7.56 -2.16 19.79
N ALA A 113 6.99 -1.47 20.78
CA ALA A 113 7.70 -0.43 21.53
C ALA A 113 8.88 -1.00 22.32
N ALA A 114 8.69 -2.13 22.99
CA ALA A 114 9.77 -2.82 23.71
C ALA A 114 10.86 -3.33 22.74
N GLU A 115 10.49 -3.87 21.58
CA GLU A 115 11.44 -4.31 20.54
C GLU A 115 12.31 -3.15 20.03
N ARG A 116 11.72 -1.97 19.80
CA ARG A 116 12.48 -0.77 19.40
C ARG A 116 13.47 -0.32 20.48
N ALA A 117 13.09 -0.41 21.75
CA ALA A 117 13.97 -0.06 22.86
C ALA A 117 15.19 -1.00 22.96
N VAL A 118 14.99 -2.30 22.77
CA VAL A 118 16.08 -3.29 22.76
C VAL A 118 17.01 -3.10 21.55
N ALA A 119 16.45 -2.89 20.36
CA ALA A 119 17.26 -2.69 19.15
C ALA A 119 18.15 -1.43 19.22
N ALA A 120 17.67 -0.36 19.88
CA ALA A 120 18.46 0.84 20.14
C ALA A 120 19.66 0.56 21.06
N ASP A 121 19.45 -0.22 22.12
CA ASP A 121 20.48 -0.60 23.08
C ASP A 121 21.57 -1.50 22.44
N GLU A 122 21.16 -2.45 21.59
CA GLU A 122 22.09 -3.38 20.91
C GLU A 122 22.94 -2.72 19.82
N THR A 123 22.40 -1.71 19.12
CA THR A 123 23.09 -1.05 18.00
C THR A 123 23.87 0.20 18.42
N GLY A 124 23.73 0.63 19.67
CA GLY A 124 24.24 1.91 20.15
C GLY A 124 23.65 3.11 19.41
N ALA A 125 22.60 2.90 18.62
CA ALA A 125 21.84 3.95 17.97
C ALA A 125 20.92 4.60 19.01
N GLU A 126 20.80 5.93 18.98
CA GLU A 126 19.77 6.60 19.76
C GLU A 126 18.42 5.93 19.46
N ALA A 127 17.65 5.64 20.51
CA ALA A 127 16.30 5.12 20.35
C ALA A 127 15.55 5.98 19.32
N PRO A 128 14.80 5.39 18.37
CA PRO A 128 14.13 6.15 17.33
C PRO A 128 13.38 7.33 17.97
N ASN A 129 13.82 8.54 17.63
CA ASN A 129 13.43 9.77 18.30
C ASN A 129 11.96 10.15 18.00
N SER A 130 11.33 9.50 17.01
CA SER A 130 9.94 9.76 16.61
C SER A 130 9.08 8.50 16.56
N ALA A 131 7.81 8.65 16.93
CA ALA A 131 6.77 7.62 16.77
C ALA A 131 6.54 7.20 15.31
N LEU A 132 6.92 8.07 14.37
CA LEU A 132 6.79 7.86 12.94
C LEU A 132 8.00 7.14 12.32
N ASP A 133 9.08 6.94 13.09
CA ASP A 133 10.27 6.24 12.60
C ASP A 133 9.94 4.79 12.22
N GLY A 134 10.44 4.37 11.06
CA GLY A 134 10.19 3.04 10.50
C GLY A 134 8.93 2.91 9.64
N ILE A 135 8.25 4.00 9.30
CA ILE A 135 7.34 4.02 8.13
C ILE A 135 8.21 4.00 6.88
N SER A 136 7.96 3.06 5.97
CA SER A 136 8.82 2.93 4.79
C SER A 136 8.67 4.13 3.88
N ARG A 137 9.81 4.71 3.46
CA ARG A 137 9.86 5.77 2.46
C ARG A 137 9.41 5.31 1.07
N SER A 138 9.32 4.00 0.85
CA SER A 138 8.86 3.41 -0.41
C SER A 138 7.35 3.21 -0.48
N LEU A 139 6.61 3.45 0.61
CA LEU A 139 5.15 3.35 0.58
C LEU A 139 4.57 4.45 -0.33
N PRO A 140 3.49 4.15 -1.06
CA PRO A 140 2.69 5.19 -1.71
C PRO A 140 2.26 6.25 -0.69
N ALA A 141 2.20 7.51 -1.12
CA ALA A 141 2.00 8.65 -0.22
C ALA A 141 0.74 8.51 0.64
N LEU A 142 -0.38 8.04 0.07
CA LEU A 142 -1.64 7.88 0.81
C LEU A 142 -1.53 6.80 1.90
N ALA A 143 -0.92 5.65 1.58
CA ALA A 143 -0.68 4.58 2.54
C ALA A 143 0.28 5.02 3.65
N ALA A 144 1.35 5.72 3.29
CA ALA A 144 2.30 6.28 4.26
C ALA A 144 1.62 7.29 5.20
N SER A 145 0.81 8.21 4.66
CA SER A 145 0.03 9.18 5.43
C SER A 145 -0.96 8.49 6.38
N GLN A 146 -1.64 7.44 5.92
CA GLN A 146 -2.60 6.71 6.73
C GLN A 146 -1.88 6.01 7.90
N GLU A 147 -0.75 5.35 7.65
CA GLU A 147 0.07 4.73 8.69
C GLU A 147 0.61 5.77 9.69
N MET A 148 1.07 6.94 9.22
CA MET A 148 1.51 8.04 10.09
C MET A 148 0.40 8.46 11.06
N GLN A 149 -0.80 8.66 10.53
CA GLN A 149 -1.96 9.09 11.31
C GLN A 149 -2.45 8.01 12.27
N GLU A 150 -2.39 6.73 11.90
CA GLU A 150 -2.67 5.62 12.81
C GLU A 150 -1.69 5.55 13.98
N ARG A 151 -0.40 5.72 13.71
CA ARG A 151 0.62 5.75 14.77
C ARG A 151 0.44 6.96 15.70
N ALA A 152 0.15 8.14 15.15
CA ALA A 152 -0.16 9.32 15.94
C ALA A 152 -1.42 9.12 16.81
N ALA A 153 -2.47 8.54 16.24
CA ALA A 153 -3.70 8.25 16.96
C ALA A 153 -3.50 7.25 18.11
N ASN A 154 -2.63 6.25 17.93
CA ASN A 154 -2.27 5.30 18.99
C ASN A 154 -1.56 5.96 20.20
N LEU A 155 -0.99 7.16 20.02
CA LEU A 155 -0.43 7.98 21.09
C LEU A 155 -1.45 8.95 21.71
N GLY A 156 -2.70 8.93 21.24
CA GLY A 156 -3.75 9.84 21.67
C GLY A 156 -3.79 11.16 20.90
N TYR A 157 -2.95 11.33 19.87
CA TYR A 157 -3.03 12.47 18.97
C TYR A 157 -4.03 12.17 17.85
N ASP A 158 -5.32 12.33 18.16
CA ASP A 158 -6.42 12.05 17.24
C ASP A 158 -7.61 13.00 17.47
N TRP A 159 -8.38 13.27 16.41
CA TRP A 159 -9.63 14.00 16.50
C TRP A 159 -10.69 13.18 17.26
N PRO A 160 -11.49 13.78 18.14
CA PRO A 160 -12.52 13.05 18.89
C PRO A 160 -13.64 12.46 18.02
N SER A 161 -13.97 13.12 16.91
CA SER A 161 -15.02 12.70 15.98
C SER A 161 -14.62 12.97 14.53
N ILE A 162 -15.37 12.37 13.60
CA ILE A 162 -15.22 12.63 12.17
C ILE A 162 -15.60 14.07 11.80
N ASP A 163 -16.54 14.68 12.53
CA ASP A 163 -17.01 16.04 12.24
C ASP A 163 -15.86 17.05 12.29
N GLY A 164 -14.98 16.94 13.29
CA GLY A 164 -13.81 17.82 13.39
C GLY A 164 -12.80 17.61 12.26
N VAL A 165 -12.71 16.40 11.69
CA VAL A 165 -11.88 16.15 10.51
C VAL A 165 -12.51 16.77 9.27
N LEU A 166 -13.83 16.64 9.10
CA LEU A 166 -14.58 17.24 7.99
C LEU A 166 -14.58 18.78 8.05
N ASP A 167 -14.59 19.36 9.24
CA ASP A 167 -14.42 20.81 9.42
C ASP A 167 -13.03 21.24 8.96
N LYS A 168 -11.97 20.49 9.31
CA LYS A 168 -10.62 20.75 8.81
C LYS A 168 -10.55 20.59 7.28
N VAL A 169 -11.20 19.61 6.66
CA VAL A 169 -11.28 19.51 5.18
C VAL A 169 -11.82 20.81 4.56
N ARG A 170 -12.84 21.44 5.17
CA ARG A 170 -13.40 22.69 4.64
C ARG A 170 -12.45 23.87 4.83
N GLU A 171 -11.69 23.88 5.91
CA GLU A 171 -10.64 24.86 6.18
C GLU A 171 -9.53 24.76 5.13
N GLU A 172 -8.97 23.57 4.90
CA GLU A 172 -7.91 23.33 3.88
C GLU A 172 -8.35 23.70 2.45
N VAL A 173 -9.64 23.45 2.12
CA VAL A 173 -10.20 23.91 0.83
C VAL A 173 -10.24 25.43 0.75
N GLY A 174 -10.50 26.12 1.87
CA GLY A 174 -10.44 27.57 1.96
C GLY A 174 -9.01 28.08 1.77
N GLU A 175 -8.05 27.51 2.49
CA GLU A 175 -6.63 27.86 2.42
C GLU A 175 -6.08 27.66 0.99
N LEU A 176 -6.41 26.53 0.33
CA LEU A 176 -6.05 26.29 -1.07
C LEU A 176 -6.62 27.32 -2.05
N VAL A 177 -7.82 27.87 -1.78
CA VAL A 177 -8.45 28.90 -2.61
C VAL A 177 -7.82 30.28 -2.37
N GLU A 178 -7.37 30.54 -1.14
CA GLU A 178 -6.75 31.81 -0.74
C GLU A 178 -5.26 31.89 -1.12
N ALA A 179 -4.62 30.76 -1.41
CA ALA A 179 -3.20 30.68 -1.77
C ALA A 179 -2.79 31.60 -2.95
N ASP A 180 -1.81 32.45 -2.68
CA ASP A 180 -1.37 33.55 -3.54
C ASP A 180 -0.40 33.07 -4.64
N ASP A 181 0.43 32.07 -4.34
CA ASP A 181 1.43 31.53 -5.27
C ASP A 181 1.41 30.00 -5.43
N ASP A 182 2.18 29.50 -6.40
CA ASP A 182 2.17 28.09 -6.77
C ASP A 182 2.81 27.18 -5.71
N ASN A 183 3.72 27.70 -4.88
CA ASN A 183 4.30 26.91 -3.79
C ASN A 183 3.28 26.75 -2.66
N GLU A 184 2.61 27.84 -2.30
CA GLU A 184 1.54 27.82 -1.29
C GLU A 184 0.40 26.89 -1.76
N ARG A 185 -0.05 27.00 -3.01
CA ARG A 185 -1.05 26.07 -3.58
C ARG A 185 -0.64 24.60 -3.49
N ALA A 186 0.64 24.29 -3.68
CA ALA A 186 1.14 22.93 -3.60
C ALA A 186 1.16 22.41 -2.15
N GLU A 187 1.51 23.27 -1.19
CA GLU A 187 1.46 22.98 0.24
C GLU A 187 0.02 22.71 0.69
N GLU A 188 -0.91 23.63 0.42
CA GLU A 188 -2.32 23.51 0.80
C GLU A 188 -3.01 22.31 0.13
N LEU A 189 -2.65 21.99 -1.12
CA LEU A 189 -3.14 20.77 -1.77
C LEU A 189 -2.62 19.51 -1.05
N GLY A 190 -1.38 19.54 -0.59
CA GLY A 190 -0.78 18.48 0.21
C GLY A 190 -1.52 18.27 1.54
N ASP A 191 -1.81 19.35 2.25
CA ASP A 191 -2.51 19.30 3.53
C ASP A 191 -3.97 18.87 3.37
N LEU A 192 -4.67 19.34 2.32
CA LEU A 192 -5.99 18.82 1.96
C LEU A 192 -5.97 17.30 1.72
N LEU A 193 -5.01 16.79 0.95
CA LEU A 193 -4.85 15.35 0.73
C LEU A 193 -4.57 14.61 2.04
N PHE A 194 -3.73 15.18 2.91
CA PHE A 194 -3.41 14.60 4.21
C PHE A 194 -4.64 14.52 5.12
N VAL A 195 -5.47 15.56 5.16
CA VAL A 195 -6.72 15.56 5.94
C VAL A 195 -7.76 14.61 5.35
N LEU A 196 -7.85 14.49 4.02
CA LEU A 196 -8.71 13.49 3.36
C LEU A 196 -8.31 12.05 3.72
N VAL A 197 -7.02 11.76 3.85
CA VAL A 197 -6.55 10.45 4.35
C VAL A 197 -7.11 10.16 5.75
N ASN A 198 -7.20 11.20 6.59
CA ASN A 198 -7.72 11.07 7.95
C ASN A 198 -9.22 10.75 7.97
N VAL A 199 -9.99 11.32 7.03
CA VAL A 199 -11.40 10.95 6.82
C VAL A 199 -11.54 9.45 6.52
N GLY A 200 -10.70 8.92 5.62
CA GLY A 200 -10.67 7.50 5.31
C GLY A 200 -10.34 6.63 6.52
N ARG A 201 -9.25 6.97 7.23
CA ARG A 201 -8.85 6.27 8.47
C ARG A 201 -9.97 6.24 9.51
N LYS A 202 -10.63 7.38 9.78
CA LYS A 202 -11.75 7.47 10.74
C LYS A 202 -12.98 6.66 10.34
N THR A 203 -13.16 6.43 9.04
CA THR A 203 -14.28 5.64 8.50
C THR A 203 -13.92 4.18 8.26
N GLY A 204 -12.68 3.77 8.54
CA GLY A 204 -12.19 2.41 8.30
C GLY A 204 -12.00 2.08 6.81
N ILE A 205 -11.79 3.11 5.99
CA ILE A 205 -11.53 2.97 4.55
C ILE A 205 -10.02 3.04 4.31
N GLU A 206 -9.47 2.02 3.66
CA GLU A 206 -8.11 2.05 3.10
C GLU A 206 -8.04 3.04 1.93
N VAL A 207 -7.36 4.17 2.13
CA VAL A 207 -7.45 5.33 1.23
C VAL A 207 -6.75 5.06 -0.11
N GLU A 208 -5.59 4.42 -0.07
CA GLU A 208 -4.85 3.99 -1.26
C GLU A 208 -5.71 3.05 -2.12
N ALA A 209 -6.36 2.06 -1.49
CA ALA A 209 -7.26 1.13 -2.16
C ALA A 209 -8.49 1.83 -2.76
N ALA A 210 -9.08 2.78 -2.02
CA ALA A 210 -10.22 3.56 -2.48
C ALA A 210 -9.89 4.39 -3.72
N LEU A 211 -8.73 5.05 -3.75
CA LEU A 211 -8.30 5.83 -4.91
C LEU A 211 -8.00 4.92 -6.12
N ARG A 212 -7.36 3.76 -5.90
CA ARG A 212 -7.16 2.77 -6.97
C ARG A 212 -8.47 2.32 -7.60
N ALA A 213 -9.47 1.99 -6.79
CA ALA A 213 -10.79 1.62 -7.28
C ALA A 213 -11.47 2.77 -8.06
N ALA A 214 -11.26 4.02 -7.62
CA ALA A 214 -11.76 5.19 -8.35
C ALA A 214 -11.05 5.37 -9.71
N ASN A 215 -9.73 5.16 -9.77
CA ASN A 215 -8.95 5.20 -11.00
C ASN A 215 -9.41 4.13 -12.00
N GLU A 216 -9.66 2.90 -11.52
CA GLU A 216 -10.13 1.82 -12.39
C GLU A 216 -11.55 2.08 -12.93
N LYS A 217 -12.43 2.59 -12.08
CA LYS A 217 -13.76 3.07 -12.51
C LYS A 217 -13.64 4.17 -13.57
N PHE A 218 -12.68 5.08 -13.43
CA PHE A 218 -12.43 6.11 -14.45
C PHE A 218 -11.98 5.48 -15.78
N ARG A 219 -11.01 4.55 -15.76
CA ARG A 219 -10.53 3.86 -16.98
C ARG A 219 -11.65 3.15 -17.72
N ARG A 220 -12.46 2.37 -17.00
CA ARG A 220 -13.60 1.65 -17.59
C ARG A 220 -14.62 2.58 -18.25
N ARG A 221 -14.93 3.72 -17.60
CA ARG A 221 -15.86 4.72 -18.14
C ARG A 221 -15.28 5.47 -19.33
N PHE A 222 -14.00 5.85 -19.25
CA PHE A 222 -13.34 6.54 -20.34
C PHE A 222 -13.24 5.64 -21.58
N ARG A 223 -13.02 4.33 -21.40
CA ARG A 223 -13.08 3.35 -22.50
C ARG A 223 -14.45 3.31 -23.20
N HIS A 224 -15.54 3.46 -22.46
CA HIS A 224 -16.87 3.57 -23.08
C HIS A 224 -17.03 4.88 -23.86
N VAL A 225 -16.49 5.98 -23.36
CA VAL A 225 -16.45 7.26 -24.08
C VAL A 225 -15.69 7.12 -25.40
N GLU A 226 -14.52 6.48 -25.37
CA GLU A 226 -13.72 6.18 -26.57
C GLU A 226 -14.50 5.34 -27.59
N LEU A 227 -15.14 4.25 -27.14
CA LEU A 227 -15.93 3.37 -28.00
C LEU A 227 -17.14 4.10 -28.61
N ALA A 228 -17.81 4.92 -27.82
CA ALA A 228 -18.98 5.69 -28.27
C ALA A 228 -18.59 6.78 -29.29
N ALA A 229 -17.47 7.46 -29.09
CA ALA A 229 -16.92 8.40 -30.06
C ALA A 229 -16.51 7.70 -31.37
N ALA A 230 -15.82 6.56 -31.25
CA ALA A 230 -15.42 5.74 -32.40
C ALA A 230 -16.64 5.25 -33.21
N ALA A 231 -17.71 4.80 -32.54
CA ALA A 231 -18.95 4.39 -33.20
C ALA A 231 -19.64 5.53 -33.96
N ARG A 232 -19.44 6.78 -33.54
CA ARG A 232 -19.93 7.99 -34.22
C ARG A 232 -18.97 8.50 -35.30
N GLY A 233 -17.79 7.90 -35.45
CA GLY A 233 -16.76 8.32 -36.40
C GLY A 233 -16.13 9.67 -36.06
N VAL A 234 -16.16 10.09 -34.80
CA VAL A 234 -15.61 11.36 -34.33
C VAL A 234 -14.39 11.13 -33.44
N ALA A 235 -13.37 11.98 -33.54
CA ALA A 235 -12.22 11.92 -32.66
C ALA A 235 -12.51 12.68 -31.37
N LEU A 236 -12.12 12.13 -30.21
CA LEU A 236 -12.39 12.74 -28.90
C LEU A 236 -11.88 14.17 -28.77
N ARG A 237 -10.72 14.47 -29.36
CA ARG A 237 -10.09 15.80 -29.33
C ARG A 237 -10.89 16.88 -30.08
N ASP A 238 -11.79 16.47 -30.97
CA ASP A 238 -12.61 17.36 -31.79
C ASP A 238 -13.98 17.63 -31.14
N LEU A 239 -14.25 16.99 -29.99
CA LEU A 239 -15.49 17.15 -29.23
C LEU A 239 -15.37 18.30 -28.22
N SER A 240 -16.48 19.01 -27.99
CA SER A 240 -16.58 19.96 -26.89
C SER A 240 -16.60 19.26 -25.54
N PHE A 241 -16.36 20.01 -24.46
CA PHE A 241 -16.49 19.48 -23.11
C PHE A 241 -17.90 18.94 -22.86
N GLU A 242 -18.94 19.65 -23.31
CA GLU A 242 -20.34 19.21 -23.16
C GLU A 242 -20.62 17.90 -23.92
N GLU A 243 -20.00 17.71 -25.08
CA GLU A 243 -20.13 16.46 -25.84
C GLU A 243 -19.40 15.29 -25.16
N LEU A 244 -18.20 15.54 -24.62
CA LEU A 244 -17.45 14.57 -23.83
C LEU A 244 -18.19 14.20 -22.54
N ASP A 245 -18.76 15.18 -21.85
CA ASP A 245 -19.54 14.96 -20.62
C ASP A 245 -20.83 14.17 -20.90
N ALA A 246 -21.51 14.46 -22.02
CA ALA A 246 -22.65 13.67 -22.47
C ALA A 246 -22.30 12.20 -22.79
N LEU A 247 -21.13 11.96 -23.40
CA LEU A 247 -20.61 10.59 -23.60
C LEU A 247 -20.31 9.90 -22.27
N TRP A 248 -19.72 10.64 -21.33
CA TRP A 248 -19.38 10.13 -20.00
C TRP A 248 -20.62 9.77 -19.18
N ASP A 249 -21.66 10.60 -19.23
CA ASP A 249 -22.93 10.32 -18.54
C ASP A 249 -23.69 9.15 -19.17
N ALA A 250 -23.59 8.96 -20.49
CA ALA A 250 -24.07 7.76 -21.15
C ALA A 250 -23.32 6.51 -20.66
N ALA A 251 -21.99 6.57 -20.56
CA ALA A 251 -21.16 5.48 -20.04
C ALA A 251 -21.52 5.11 -18.59
N LYS A 252 -21.77 6.10 -17.71
CA LYS A 252 -22.29 5.85 -16.34
C LYS A 252 -23.64 5.14 -16.35
N ALA A 253 -24.52 5.45 -17.31
CA ALA A 253 -25.84 4.85 -17.40
C ALA A 253 -25.77 3.40 -17.87
N ASP A 254 -24.91 3.08 -18.85
CA ASP A 254 -24.68 1.70 -19.32
C ASP A 254 -24.10 0.81 -18.22
N GLU A 255 -23.05 1.25 -17.53
CA GLU A 255 -22.45 0.53 -16.41
C GLU A 255 -23.46 0.18 -15.31
N ARG A 256 -24.35 1.14 -14.96
CA ARG A 256 -25.40 0.89 -13.95
C ARG A 256 -26.40 -0.17 -14.41
N ARG A 257 -26.72 -0.22 -15.70
CA ARG A 257 -27.61 -1.23 -16.27
C ARG A 257 -26.99 -2.62 -16.24
N GLU A 258 -25.71 -2.73 -16.60
CA GLU A 258 -24.98 -4.01 -16.55
C GLU A 258 -24.84 -4.53 -15.12
N ALA A 259 -24.63 -3.66 -14.13
CA ALA A 259 -24.54 -4.05 -12.72
C ALA A 259 -25.88 -4.49 -12.10
N THR A 260 -27.02 -4.23 -12.75
CA THR A 260 -28.37 -4.62 -12.27
C THR A 260 -28.99 -5.78 -13.06
N ALA A 261 -28.34 -6.24 -14.12
CA ALA A 261 -28.75 -7.37 -14.95
C ALA A 261 -28.12 -8.68 -14.46
#